data_AF-A0A9E0UEN4-F1
#
_entry.id   AF-A0A9E0UEN4-F1
#
_cell.length_a   1.000
_cell.length_b   1.000
_cell.length_c   1.000
_cell.angle_alpha   90.00
_cell.angle_beta   90.00
_cell.angle_gamma   90.00
#
_symmetry.space_group_name_H-M   'P 1'
#
loop_
_entity.id
_entity.type
_entity.pdbx_description
1 polymer ?
#
loop_
_entity_poly.entity_id
_entity_poly.type
_entity_poly.pdbx_seq_one_letter_code
_entity_poly.pdbx_strand_id
1 'polypeptide(L)'
;MLLLELILLLMICAVALGWLARHFKFPYPIALVAGGALLGVIPKLPQFPFDPQVILVIVLPPILYQAALLTSWTDFKAHIRPISLLAIGLVIATTLAVGTALKLMVPSVPWAAAFVLGAIVSPPDAVAATTILSRLNIPRHIVTILEGESLVNDASGLVIYKLAIVAVLTGTFSFGNASAQFALVSLG
;
A
#
# COMPACT_ATOMS: atom_id res chain seq x y z
N MET A 1 20.28 -18.33 -14.70
CA MET A 1 21.16 -17.19 -15.04
C MET A 1 20.35 -15.97 -15.46
N LEU A 2 19.42 -16.09 -16.42
CA LEU A 2 18.53 -14.99 -16.86
C LEU A 2 17.76 -14.26 -15.73
N LEU A 3 17.23 -14.96 -14.73
CA LEU A 3 16.53 -14.33 -13.60
C LEU A 3 17.47 -13.44 -12.77
N LEU A 4 18.68 -13.91 -12.51
CA LEU A 4 19.68 -13.16 -11.74
C LEU A 4 20.13 -11.91 -12.53
N GLU A 5 20.36 -12.05 -13.83
CA GLU A 5 20.69 -10.94 -14.73
C GLU A 5 19.57 -9.90 -14.77
N LEU A 6 18.31 -10.34 -14.86
CA LEU A 6 17.15 -9.43 -14.85
C LEU A 6 17.02 -8.71 -13.51
N ILE A 7 17.16 -9.41 -12.38
CA ILE A 7 17.12 -8.80 -11.05
C ILE A 7 18.26 -7.78 -10.89
N LEU A 8 19.47 -8.14 -11.30
CA LEU A 8 20.62 -7.22 -11.29
C LEU A 8 20.38 -6.00 -12.17
N LEU A 9 19.86 -6.18 -13.39
CA LEU A 9 19.50 -5.09 -14.28
C LEU A 9 18.46 -4.17 -13.65
N LEU A 10 17.39 -4.73 -13.08
CA LEU A 10 16.34 -3.97 -12.40
C LEU A 10 16.89 -3.21 -11.19
N MET A 11 17.78 -3.83 -10.39
CA MET A 11 18.45 -3.15 -9.28
C MET A 11 19.33 -2.00 -9.76
N ILE A 12 20.11 -2.20 -10.83
CA ILE A 12 20.95 -1.14 -11.41
C ILE A 12 20.06 0.01 -11.92
N CYS A 13 18.98 -0.29 -12.64
CA CYS A 13 18.02 0.70 -13.08
C CYS A 13 17.40 1.46 -11.91
N ALA A 14 16.97 0.77 -10.85
CA ALA A 14 16.41 1.39 -9.65
C ALA A 14 17.41 2.32 -8.95
N VAL A 15 18.68 1.89 -8.81
CA VAL A 15 19.75 2.72 -8.24
C VAL A 15 20.04 3.94 -9.12
N ALA A 16 20.12 3.77 -10.43
CA ALA A 16 20.36 4.85 -11.38
C ALA A 16 19.22 5.88 -11.35
N LEU A 17 17.96 5.42 -11.42
CA LEU A 17 16.77 6.27 -11.31
C LEU A 17 16.72 7.00 -9.96
N GLY A 18 17.02 6.30 -8.86
CA GLY A 18 17.06 6.90 -7.53
C GLY A 18 18.17 7.94 -7.37
N TRP A 19 19.35 7.69 -7.95
CA TRP A 19 20.45 8.65 -8.00
C TRP A 19 20.07 9.89 -8.82
N LEU A 20 19.48 9.69 -10.00
CA LEU A 20 19.02 10.76 -10.88
C LEU A 20 17.94 11.61 -10.20
N ALA A 21 16.97 10.96 -9.55
CA ALA A 21 15.91 11.64 -8.80
C ALA A 21 16.49 12.52 -7.68
N ARG A 22 17.47 12.01 -6.92
CA ARG A 22 18.15 12.82 -5.90
C ARG A 22 18.92 13.98 -6.52
N HIS A 23 19.63 13.75 -7.62
CA HIS A 23 20.41 14.78 -8.31
C HIS A 23 19.53 15.94 -8.80
N PHE A 24 18.39 15.64 -9.42
CA PHE A 24 17.43 16.66 -9.89
C PHE A 24 16.44 17.14 -8.83
N LYS A 25 16.61 16.74 -7.56
CA LYS A 25 15.65 17.03 -6.48
C LYS A 25 14.23 16.66 -6.87
N PHE A 26 14.04 15.51 -7.51
CA PHE A 26 12.73 14.92 -7.78
C PHE A 26 12.40 13.83 -6.74
N PRO A 27 11.13 13.62 -6.35
CA PRO A 27 10.77 12.52 -5.45
C PRO A 27 11.11 11.17 -6.08
N TYR A 28 11.89 10.35 -5.37
CA TYR A 28 12.32 9.05 -5.88
C TYR A 28 11.16 8.09 -6.20
N PRO A 29 10.02 8.05 -5.46
CA PRO A 29 8.94 7.13 -5.79
C PRO A 29 8.37 7.40 -7.18
N ILE A 30 8.20 8.67 -7.53
CA ILE A 30 7.68 9.08 -8.84
C ILE A 30 8.67 8.68 -9.95
N ALA A 31 9.97 8.88 -9.73
CA ALA A 31 11.00 8.47 -10.69
C ALA A 31 11.02 6.94 -10.91
N LEU A 32 10.85 6.16 -9.84
CA LEU A 32 10.80 4.69 -9.92
C LEU A 32 9.54 4.21 -10.64
N VAL A 33 8.36 4.78 -10.36
CA VAL A 33 7.11 4.42 -11.03
C VAL A 33 7.17 4.79 -12.51
N ALA A 34 7.59 6.02 -12.84
CA ALA A 34 7.70 6.47 -14.22
C ALA A 34 8.76 5.67 -14.99
N GLY A 35 9.93 5.46 -14.40
CA GLY A 35 11.00 4.66 -15.00
C GLY A 35 10.61 3.20 -15.18
N GLY A 36 9.95 2.60 -14.19
CA GLY A 36 9.42 1.23 -14.27
C GLY A 36 8.33 1.10 -15.34
N ALA A 37 7.43 2.07 -15.46
CA ALA A 37 6.41 2.10 -16.52
C ALA A 37 7.04 2.23 -17.91
N LEU A 38 8.05 3.10 -18.07
CA LEU A 38 8.82 3.25 -19.30
C LEU A 38 9.59 1.98 -19.66
N LEU A 39 10.17 1.29 -18.68
CA LEU A 39 10.77 -0.02 -18.91
C LEU A 39 9.69 -1.02 -19.35
N GLY A 40 8.53 -1.05 -18.71
CA GLY A 40 7.44 -1.98 -19.01
C GLY A 40 6.88 -1.90 -20.43
N VAL A 41 7.01 -0.74 -21.11
CA VAL A 41 6.61 -0.58 -22.52
C VAL A 41 7.68 -0.98 -23.53
N ILE A 42 8.91 -1.30 -23.11
CA ILE A 42 9.97 -1.72 -24.03
C ILE A 42 9.66 -3.13 -24.55
N PRO A 43 9.43 -3.29 -25.87
CA PRO A 43 9.17 -4.61 -26.45
C PRO A 43 10.43 -5.48 -26.33
N LYS A 44 10.24 -6.79 -26.08
CA LYS A 44 11.29 -7.82 -25.91
C LYS A 44 12.05 -7.81 -24.57
N LEU A 45 11.59 -7.06 -23.56
CA LEU A 45 12.06 -7.32 -22.20
C LEU A 45 11.60 -8.71 -21.73
N PRO A 46 12.44 -9.46 -20.99
CA PRO A 46 12.04 -10.73 -20.42
C PRO A 46 10.88 -10.51 -19.45
N GLN A 47 9.68 -10.97 -19.84
CA GLN A 47 8.53 -10.97 -18.96
C GLN A 47 8.63 -12.19 -18.05
N PHE A 48 9.23 -11.99 -16.88
CA PHE A 48 9.15 -13.00 -15.83
C PHE A 48 7.77 -12.92 -15.17
N PRO A 49 7.01 -14.02 -15.10
CA PRO A 49 5.80 -14.08 -14.29
C PRO A 49 6.23 -14.09 -12.82
N PHE A 50 6.50 -12.91 -12.28
CA PHE A 50 6.64 -12.75 -10.84
C PHE A 50 5.27 -12.88 -10.23
N ASP A 51 5.12 -13.84 -9.31
CA ASP A 51 3.95 -13.90 -8.46
C ASP A 51 3.98 -12.68 -7.52
N PRO A 52 3.02 -11.74 -7.62
CA PRO A 52 2.97 -10.58 -6.75
C PRO A 52 2.87 -10.96 -5.28
N GLN A 53 2.30 -12.13 -4.97
CA GLN A 53 2.21 -12.62 -3.59
C GLN A 53 3.58 -12.90 -2.99
N VAL A 54 4.53 -13.40 -3.77
CA VAL A 54 5.90 -13.66 -3.30
C VAL A 54 6.58 -12.35 -2.93
N ILE A 55 6.40 -11.30 -3.73
CA ILE A 55 6.95 -9.97 -3.43
C ILE A 55 6.30 -9.42 -2.16
N LEU A 56 4.97 -9.47 -2.04
CA LEU A 56 4.26 -9.00 -0.85
C LEU A 56 4.72 -9.76 0.41
N VAL A 57 4.82 -11.08 0.36
CA VAL A 57 5.20 -11.91 1.52
C VAL A 57 6.66 -11.71 1.91
N ILE A 58 7.56 -11.45 0.97
CA ILE A 58 8.98 -11.23 1.27
C ILE A 58 9.26 -9.79 1.72
N VAL A 59 8.59 -8.81 1.12
CA VAL A 59 8.89 -7.37 1.30
C VAL A 59 8.07 -6.76 2.44
N LEU A 60 6.79 -7.13 2.58
CA LEU A 60 5.89 -6.52 3.56
C LEU A 60 6.32 -6.80 5.02
N PRO A 61 6.65 -8.03 5.44
CA PRO A 61 6.97 -8.29 6.84
C PRO A 61 8.21 -7.54 7.36
N PRO A 62 9.35 -7.48 6.62
CA PRO A 62 10.49 -6.66 7.04
C PRO A 62 10.15 -5.17 7.18
N ILE A 63 9.38 -4.61 6.24
CA ILE A 63 8.99 -3.19 6.26
C ILE A 63 8.08 -2.90 7.46
N LEU A 64 7.05 -3.73 7.68
CA LEU A 64 6.13 -3.58 8.81
C LEU A 64 6.85 -3.78 10.16
N TYR A 65 7.76 -4.74 10.23
CA TYR A 65 8.55 -5.00 11.44
C TYR A 65 9.45 -3.80 11.77
N GLN A 66 10.16 -3.25 10.78
CA GLN A 66 10.99 -2.07 10.97
C GLN A 66 10.15 -0.86 11.41
N ALA A 67 9.01 -0.64 10.77
CA ALA A 67 8.12 0.46 11.13
C ALA A 67 7.56 0.29 12.55
N ALA A 68 7.22 -0.94 12.96
CA ALA A 68 6.75 -1.24 14.31
C ALA A 68 7.84 -0.96 15.37
N LEU A 69 9.10 -1.25 15.08
CA LEU A 69 10.23 -0.96 15.96
C LEU A 69 10.51 0.53 16.13
N LEU A 70 10.29 1.32 15.08
CA LEU A 70 10.49 2.78 15.10
C LEU A 70 9.33 3.54 15.77
N THR A 71 8.19 2.87 15.95
CA THR A 71 6.99 3.48 16.54
C THR A 71 7.08 3.46 18.08
N SER A 72 6.96 4.65 18.68
CA SER A 72 6.86 4.81 20.13
C SER A 72 5.52 4.27 20.65
N TRP A 73 5.56 3.25 21.51
CA TRP A 73 4.35 2.63 22.07
C TRP A 73 3.52 3.60 22.93
N THR A 74 4.20 4.50 23.63
CA THR A 74 3.58 5.51 24.49
C THR A 74 2.79 6.53 23.68
N ASP A 75 3.35 7.01 22.58
CA ASP A 75 2.69 7.99 21.70
C ASP A 75 1.56 7.32 20.90
N PHE A 76 1.76 6.08 20.47
CA PHE A 76 0.72 5.29 19.80
C PHE A 76 -0.53 5.13 20.69
N LYS A 77 -0.35 4.79 21.97
CA LYS A 77 -1.48 4.70 22.93
C LYS A 77 -2.15 6.05 23.17
N ALA A 78 -1.38 7.13 23.26
CA ALA A 78 -1.92 8.47 23.47
C ALA A 78 -2.81 8.92 22.30
N HIS A 79 -2.53 8.45 21.09
CA HIS A 79 -3.23 8.85 19.86
C HIS A 79 -4.07 7.74 19.22
N ILE A 80 -4.40 6.67 19.96
CA ILE A 80 -5.08 5.50 19.39
C ILE A 80 -6.48 5.79 18.81
N ARG A 81 -7.19 6.79 19.35
CA ARG A 81 -8.49 7.24 18.82
C ARG A 81 -8.36 7.88 17.43
N PRO A 82 -7.56 8.95 17.24
CA PRO A 82 -7.37 9.52 15.91
C PRO A 82 -6.70 8.54 14.94
N ILE A 83 -5.76 7.72 15.39
CA ILE A 83 -5.12 6.67 14.56
C ILE A 83 -6.17 5.66 14.07
N SER A 84 -7.05 5.15 14.93
CA SER A 84 -8.07 4.18 14.51
C SER A 84 -9.16 4.81 13.63
N LEU A 85 -9.55 6.06 13.87
CA LEU A 85 -10.48 6.79 13.01
C LEU A 85 -9.92 7.00 11.60
N LEU A 86 -8.64 7.34 11.47
CA LEU A 86 -7.98 7.48 10.17
C LEU A 86 -7.73 6.10 9.54
N ALA A 87 -7.04 5.20 10.24
CA ALA A 87 -6.63 3.93 9.67
C ALA A 87 -7.78 2.95 9.38
N ILE A 88 -8.93 3.08 10.05
CA ILE A 88 -10.10 2.21 9.80
C ILE A 88 -11.22 3.03 9.17
N GLY A 89 -11.59 4.16 9.79
CA GLY A 89 -12.71 4.98 9.33
C GLY A 89 -12.46 5.59 7.95
N LEU A 90 -11.31 6.23 7.75
CA LEU A 90 -10.97 6.82 6.44
C LEU A 90 -10.81 5.72 5.40
N VAL A 91 -10.23 4.57 5.75
CA VAL A 91 -10.02 3.45 4.83
C VAL A 91 -11.33 2.87 4.33
N ILE A 92 -12.28 2.63 5.23
CA ILE A 92 -13.62 2.18 4.87
C ILE A 92 -14.30 3.25 4.01
N ALA A 93 -14.21 4.53 4.40
CA ALA A 93 -14.82 5.62 3.65
C ALA A 93 -14.26 5.74 2.22
N THR A 94 -12.93 5.68 2.04
CA THR A 94 -12.30 5.73 0.71
C THR A 94 -12.59 4.47 -0.10
N THR A 95 -12.61 3.29 0.52
CA THR A 95 -12.99 2.04 -0.15
C THR A 95 -14.41 2.11 -0.68
N LEU A 96 -15.37 2.59 0.12
CA LEU A 96 -16.76 2.77 -0.29
C LEU A 96 -16.88 3.85 -1.37
N ALA A 97 -16.21 4.99 -1.22
CA ALA A 97 -16.24 6.07 -2.19
C ALA A 97 -15.67 5.64 -3.56
N VAL A 98 -14.50 5.01 -3.59
CA VAL A 98 -13.87 4.54 -4.83
C VAL A 98 -14.66 3.37 -5.44
N GLY A 99 -15.12 2.42 -4.62
CA GLY A 99 -15.91 1.30 -5.10
C GLY A 99 -17.26 1.73 -5.69
N THR A 100 -17.96 2.65 -5.03
CA THR A 100 -19.21 3.21 -5.56
C THR A 100 -18.97 4.05 -6.81
N ALA A 101 -17.93 4.87 -6.85
CA ALA A 101 -17.55 5.62 -8.06
C ALA A 101 -17.28 4.69 -9.24
N LEU A 102 -16.51 3.61 -9.05
CA LEU A 102 -16.27 2.63 -10.11
C LEU A 102 -17.57 1.96 -10.56
N LYS A 103 -18.44 1.60 -9.62
CA LYS A 103 -19.73 0.97 -9.94
C LYS A 103 -20.65 1.90 -10.73
N LEU A 104 -20.61 3.21 -10.46
CA LEU A 104 -21.36 4.22 -11.21
C LEU A 104 -20.79 4.41 -12.62
N MET A 105 -19.46 4.41 -12.77
CA MET A 105 -18.81 4.56 -14.07
C MET A 105 -18.91 3.31 -14.94
N VAL A 106 -18.84 2.12 -14.33
CA VAL A 106 -18.86 0.83 -15.01
C VAL A 106 -19.85 -0.11 -14.31
N PRO A 107 -21.16 -0.02 -14.62
CA PRO A 107 -22.21 -0.79 -13.93
C PRO A 107 -22.07 -2.31 -14.05
N SER A 108 -21.36 -2.80 -15.05
CA SER A 108 -21.12 -4.24 -15.28
C SER A 108 -20.14 -4.87 -14.27
N VAL A 109 -19.36 -4.06 -13.55
CA VAL A 109 -18.38 -4.58 -12.56
C VAL A 109 -19.11 -5.09 -11.31
N PRO A 110 -18.82 -6.31 -10.82
CA PRO A 110 -19.36 -6.78 -9.54
C PRO A 110 -18.94 -5.86 -8.38
N TRP A 111 -19.84 -5.64 -7.42
CA TRP A 111 -19.54 -4.84 -6.23
C TRP A 111 -18.28 -5.28 -5.50
N ALA A 112 -18.07 -6.60 -5.41
CA ALA A 112 -16.88 -7.17 -4.79
C ALA A 112 -15.60 -6.73 -5.50
N ALA A 113 -15.55 -6.75 -6.85
CA ALA A 113 -14.40 -6.26 -7.61
C ALA A 113 -14.20 -4.74 -7.47
N ALA A 114 -15.30 -3.98 -7.37
CA ALA A 114 -15.22 -2.53 -7.14
C ALA A 114 -14.67 -2.18 -5.75
N PHE A 115 -15.07 -2.91 -4.71
CA PHE A 115 -14.51 -2.75 -3.37
C PHE A 115 -13.08 -3.28 -3.27
N VAL A 116 -12.68 -4.30 -4.05
CA VAL A 116 -11.26 -4.69 -4.18
C VAL A 116 -10.44 -3.51 -4.69
N LEU A 117 -10.89 -2.82 -5.75
CA LEU A 117 -10.18 -1.63 -6.24
C LEU A 117 -10.14 -0.53 -5.17
N GLY A 118 -11.26 -0.28 -4.49
CA GLY A 118 -11.33 0.68 -3.39
C GLY A 118 -10.32 0.37 -2.29
N ALA A 119 -10.20 -0.89 -1.88
CA ALA A 119 -9.28 -1.33 -0.85
C ALA A 119 -7.81 -1.20 -1.26
N ILE A 120 -7.48 -1.35 -2.56
CA ILE A 120 -6.12 -1.15 -3.08
C ILE A 120 -5.74 0.33 -3.09
N VAL A 121 -6.69 1.22 -3.41
CA VAL A 121 -6.45 2.67 -3.52
C VAL A 121 -6.52 3.36 -2.16
N SER A 122 -7.22 2.75 -1.21
CA SER A 122 -7.61 3.35 0.06
C SER A 122 -6.44 3.71 0.98
N PRO A 123 -5.38 2.88 1.16
CA PRO A 123 -4.29 3.22 2.05
C PRO A 123 -3.39 4.34 1.48
N PRO A 124 -3.33 5.53 2.11
CA PRO A 124 -2.28 6.50 1.82
C PRO A 124 -0.88 5.97 2.17
N ASP A 125 0.06 6.09 1.22
CA ASP A 125 1.48 5.80 1.44
C ASP A 125 2.17 6.98 2.14
N ALA A 126 2.34 6.88 3.46
CA ALA A 126 3.03 7.92 4.21
C ALA A 126 4.53 7.94 3.96
N VAL A 127 5.16 6.87 3.47
CA VAL A 127 6.58 6.88 3.10
C VAL A 127 6.78 7.78 1.89
N ALA A 128 5.92 7.65 0.87
CA ALA A 128 5.91 8.59 -0.25
C ALA A 128 5.63 10.02 0.22
N ALA A 129 4.64 10.23 1.11
CA ALA A 129 4.32 11.56 1.61
C ALA A 129 5.47 12.19 2.43
N THR A 130 6.06 11.45 3.37
CA THR A 130 7.17 11.91 4.22
C THR A 130 8.43 12.20 3.41
N THR A 131 8.70 11.51 2.31
CA THR A 131 9.86 11.82 1.45
C THR A 131 9.71 13.11 0.66
N ILE A 132 8.48 13.55 0.40
CA ILE A 132 8.16 14.86 -0.18
C ILE A 132 8.20 15.93 0.92
N LEU A 133 7.54 15.64 2.05
CA LEU A 133 7.34 16.53 3.19
C LEU A 133 8.64 16.79 3.97
N SER A 134 9.58 15.85 4.04
CA SER A 134 10.91 16.02 4.67
C SER A 134 11.80 17.08 4.00
N ARG A 135 11.43 17.52 2.80
CA ARG A 135 12.06 18.67 2.12
C ARG A 135 11.53 20.02 2.61
N LEU A 136 10.44 20.01 3.36
CA LEU A 136 9.87 21.14 4.08
C LEU A 136 10.30 21.01 5.55
N ASN A 137 10.52 22.14 6.24
CA ASN A 137 10.87 22.15 7.67
C ASN A 137 9.66 21.78 8.53
N ILE A 138 9.34 20.48 8.60
CA ILE A 138 8.18 19.98 9.33
C ILE A 138 8.60 19.46 10.71
N PRO A 139 7.84 19.73 11.78
CA PRO A 139 8.09 19.18 13.10
C PRO A 139 8.12 17.65 13.13
N ARG A 140 9.05 17.05 13.89
CA ARG A 140 9.20 15.58 14.00
C ARG A 140 7.93 14.86 14.43
N HIS A 141 7.09 15.48 15.27
CA HIS A 141 5.85 14.86 15.74
C HIS A 141 4.86 14.59 14.60
N ILE A 142 4.84 15.42 13.54
CA ILE A 142 3.97 15.21 12.38
C ILE A 142 4.45 13.99 11.58
N VAL A 143 5.77 13.83 11.43
CA VAL A 143 6.37 12.66 10.75
C VAL A 143 6.02 11.37 11.49
N THR A 144 6.17 11.36 12.82
CA THR A 144 5.81 10.20 13.65
C THR A 144 4.33 9.86 13.57
N ILE A 145 3.44 10.86 13.51
CA ILE A 145 2.00 10.63 13.33
C ILE A 145 1.72 10.03 11.94
N LEU A 146 2.32 10.58 10.88
CA LEU A 146 2.17 10.07 9.51
C LEU A 146 2.68 8.62 9.38
N GLU A 147 3.85 8.31 9.94
CA GLU A 147 4.42 6.95 9.93
C GLU A 147 3.54 5.96 10.70
N GLY A 148 3.03 6.38 11.87
CA GLY A 148 2.11 5.57 12.69
C GLY A 148 0.75 5.34 12.03
N GLU A 149 0.21 6.34 11.33
CA GLU A 149 -1.02 6.22 10.55
C GLU A 149 -0.84 5.21 9.41
N SER A 150 0.23 5.36 8.61
CA SER A 150 0.51 4.51 7.45
C SER A 150 0.54 3.02 7.80
N LEU A 151 1.17 2.69 8.93
CA LEU A 151 1.34 1.32 9.38
C LEU A 151 0.00 0.63 9.65
N VAL A 152 -0.89 1.30 10.38
CA VAL A 152 -2.20 0.75 10.75
C VAL A 152 -3.14 0.74 9.53
N ASN A 153 -2.99 1.75 8.68
CA ASN A 153 -3.73 1.90 7.44
C ASN A 153 -3.38 0.82 6.40
N ASP A 154 -2.10 0.50 6.20
CA ASP A 154 -1.64 -0.60 5.33
C ASP A 154 -2.20 -1.95 5.80
N ALA A 155 -2.18 -2.21 7.11
CA ALA A 155 -2.76 -3.41 7.69
C ALA A 155 -4.28 -3.46 7.45
N SER A 156 -4.99 -2.36 7.69
CA SER A 156 -6.44 -2.26 7.51
C SER A 156 -6.84 -2.47 6.04
N GLY A 157 -6.13 -1.85 5.10
CA GLY A 157 -6.33 -2.02 3.66
C GLY A 157 -6.11 -3.45 3.21
N LEU A 158 -5.05 -4.12 3.70
CA LEU A 158 -4.75 -5.51 3.37
C LEU A 158 -5.82 -6.48 3.89
N VAL A 159 -6.38 -6.23 5.07
CA VAL A 159 -7.50 -7.02 5.61
C VAL A 159 -8.75 -6.83 4.75
N ILE A 160 -9.13 -5.58 4.44
CA ILE A 160 -10.30 -5.30 3.59
C ILE A 160 -10.12 -5.91 2.19
N TYR A 161 -8.92 -5.82 1.61
CA TYR A 161 -8.57 -6.47 0.34
C TYR A 161 -8.78 -7.98 0.39
N LYS A 162 -8.26 -8.67 1.43
CA LYS A 162 -8.45 -10.12 1.60
C LYS A 162 -9.93 -10.48 1.72
N LEU A 163 -10.69 -9.72 2.51
CA LEU A 163 -12.13 -9.91 2.67
C LEU A 163 -12.89 -9.73 1.35
N ALA A 164 -12.54 -8.68 0.59
CA ALA A 164 -13.14 -8.40 -0.70
C ALA A 164 -12.81 -9.48 -1.74
N ILE A 165 -11.57 -9.97 -1.77
CA ILE A 165 -11.17 -11.10 -2.65
C ILE A 165 -11.91 -12.38 -2.29
N VAL A 166 -12.02 -12.71 -1.00
CA VAL A 166 -12.79 -13.88 -0.57
C VAL A 166 -14.22 -13.76 -1.08
N ALA A 167 -14.85 -12.59 -0.95
CA ALA A 167 -16.20 -12.34 -1.47
C ALA A 167 -16.31 -12.43 -3.00
N VAL A 168 -15.27 -12.01 -3.75
CA VAL A 168 -15.19 -12.20 -5.21
C VAL A 168 -15.15 -13.69 -5.56
N LEU A 169 -14.32 -14.46 -4.86
CA LEU A 169 -14.07 -15.87 -5.15
C LEU A 169 -15.22 -16.79 -4.71
N THR A 170 -15.91 -16.45 -3.61
CA THR A 170 -17.02 -17.26 -3.08
C THR A 170 -18.40 -16.82 -3.58
N GLY A 171 -18.51 -15.66 -4.24
CA GLY A 171 -19.77 -15.08 -4.70
C GLY A 171 -20.76 -14.72 -3.58
N THR A 172 -20.35 -14.88 -2.31
CA THR A 172 -21.19 -14.69 -1.13
C THR A 172 -20.49 -13.75 -0.16
N PHE A 173 -21.02 -12.54 -0.02
CA PHE A 173 -20.54 -11.58 0.96
C PHE A 173 -21.26 -11.84 2.30
N SER A 174 -20.56 -12.49 3.25
CA SER A 174 -21.05 -12.64 4.62
C SER A 174 -20.42 -11.55 5.49
N PHE A 175 -21.20 -10.52 5.79
CA PHE A 175 -20.81 -9.43 6.69
C PHE A 175 -20.38 -9.96 8.08
N GLY A 176 -21.00 -11.06 8.54
CA GLY A 176 -20.66 -11.72 9.80
C GLY A 176 -19.25 -12.35 9.78
N ASN A 177 -18.91 -13.10 8.74
CA ASN A 177 -17.57 -13.67 8.60
C ASN A 177 -16.50 -12.59 8.39
N ALA A 178 -16.82 -11.54 7.63
CA ALA A 178 -15.92 -10.42 7.40
C ALA A 178 -15.59 -9.68 8.71
N SER A 179 -16.61 -9.41 9.53
CA SER A 179 -16.46 -8.81 10.85
C SER A 179 -15.66 -9.70 11.80
N ALA A 180 -15.93 -11.02 11.78
CA ALA A 180 -15.22 -11.99 12.61
C ALA A 180 -13.74 -12.13 12.22
N GLN A 181 -13.42 -12.21 10.92
CA GLN A 181 -12.04 -12.23 10.43
C GLN A 181 -11.31 -10.92 10.73
N PHE A 182 -11.98 -9.77 10.56
CA PHE A 182 -11.40 -8.47 10.92
C PHE A 182 -11.07 -8.42 12.41
N ALA A 183 -11.98 -8.88 13.27
CA ALA A 183 -11.75 -8.97 14.71
C ALA A 183 -10.62 -9.95 15.07
N LEU A 184 -10.56 -11.12 14.42
CA LEU A 184 -9.50 -12.11 14.62
C LEU A 184 -8.13 -11.54 14.27
N VAL A 185 -8.00 -10.93 13.08
CA VAL A 185 -6.74 -10.32 12.63
C VAL A 185 -6.36 -9.08 13.45
N SER A 186 -7.35 -8.34 13.96
CA SER A 186 -7.11 -7.18 14.83
C SER A 186 -6.70 -7.57 16.26
N LEU A 187 -7.06 -8.78 16.72
CA LEU A 187 -6.74 -9.27 18.06
C LEU A 187 -5.44 -10.09 18.11
N GLY A 188 -4.94 -10.60 16.97
CA GLY A 188 -3.68 -11.34 16.85
C GLY A 188 -3.84 -12.65 16.10
#